data_AF-A0A957QC65-F1
#
_entry.id   AF-A0A957QC65-F1
#
_cell.length_a   1.000
_cell.length_b   1.000
_cell.length_c   1.000
_cell.angle_alpha   90.00
_cell.angle_beta   90.00
_cell.angle_gamma   90.00
#
_symmetry.space_group_name_H-M   'P 1'
#
loop_
_entity.id
_entity.type
_entity.pdbx_description
1 polymer ?
#
loop_
_entity_poly.entity_id
_entity_poly.type
_entity_poly.pdbx_seq_one_letter_code
_entity_poly.pdbx_strand_id
1 'polypeptide(L)'
;FVPAYLRRLLILGIFGLAHGVLLWVGDILFVYAVTGLVLLFLFRNRSPRTLLVWAIILIAIPVLFIGLSAGAVEFARMAPPETGAYEAVEAGFAQSAAQLSADTAEDYVIYGSGSFAEITAERWRDFTGILMMVGWFMLPSVLAMFLLGLRAGKQGWFTHQDEHRVTFRRLLMWALPLGLIMNFYVGISGFSQNQLGMEAFGLETALQVAALNIGSVLLSMSYVAGIMLISQSNRGHRILAPLAPVGRMALTNYLTHSIVMTTLAYGYGFGLFGQVGLALGFVMAVALYAVQIPLSRWWLSRFRFGPFEWLWRTLTYMRRQPMKTAKRLAA
;
A
#
# COMPACT_ATOMS: atom_id res chain seq x y z
N PHE A 1 8.23 -25.28 8.57
CA PHE A 1 7.58 -23.96 8.41
C PHE A 1 8.57 -22.87 7.98
N VAL A 2 9.55 -22.51 8.83
CA VAL A 2 10.46 -21.36 8.58
C VAL A 2 11.18 -21.39 7.22
N PRO A 3 11.80 -22.50 6.77
CA PRO A 3 12.52 -22.51 5.48
C PRO A 3 11.61 -22.30 4.26
N ALA A 4 10.38 -22.79 4.33
CA ALA A 4 9.40 -22.61 3.24
C ALA A 4 8.85 -21.17 3.22
N TYR A 5 8.60 -20.58 4.40
CA TYR A 5 8.14 -19.20 4.49
C TYR A 5 9.23 -18.21 4.08
N LEU A 6 10.50 -18.46 4.46
CA LEU A 6 11.63 -17.66 4.00
C LEU A 6 11.74 -17.66 2.47
N ARG A 7 11.71 -18.84 1.84
CA ARG A 7 11.68 -18.95 0.37
C ARG A 7 10.54 -18.16 -0.25
N ARG A 8 9.34 -18.28 0.32
CA ARG A 8 8.15 -17.56 -0.13
C ARG A 8 8.38 -16.04 -0.15
N LEU A 9 8.99 -15.50 0.89
CA LEU A 9 9.31 -14.07 1.01
C LEU A 9 10.43 -13.65 0.05
N LEU A 10 11.50 -14.44 -0.08
CA LEU A 10 12.58 -14.14 -1.01
C LEU A 10 12.08 -14.09 -2.46
N ILE A 11 11.24 -15.04 -2.87
CA ILE A 11 10.65 -15.05 -4.22
C ILE A 11 9.67 -13.88 -4.38
N LEU A 12 8.91 -13.53 -3.35
CA LEU A 12 8.05 -12.35 -3.39
C LEU A 12 8.88 -11.07 -3.56
N GLY A 13 10.04 -10.97 -2.90
CA GLY A 13 10.98 -9.87 -3.06
C GLY A 13 11.53 -9.80 -4.49
N ILE A 14 11.86 -10.93 -5.10
CA ILE A 14 12.27 -10.98 -6.52
C ILE A 14 11.15 -10.49 -7.44
N PHE A 15 9.90 -10.90 -7.20
CA PHE A 15 8.78 -10.37 -7.97
C PHE A 15 8.59 -8.88 -7.76
N GLY A 16 8.76 -8.38 -6.54
CA GLY A 16 8.69 -6.96 -6.25
C GLY A 16 9.77 -6.15 -6.94
N LEU A 17 11.03 -6.61 -6.92
CA LEU A 17 12.12 -5.96 -7.66
C LEU A 17 11.85 -5.95 -9.17
N ALA A 18 11.44 -7.10 -9.72
CA ALA A 18 11.11 -7.19 -11.14
C ALA A 18 9.92 -6.27 -11.50
N HIS A 19 8.91 -6.21 -10.64
CA HIS A 19 7.74 -5.34 -10.85
C HIS A 19 8.08 -3.85 -10.73
N GLY A 20 8.83 -3.46 -9.70
CA GLY A 20 9.30 -2.10 -9.46
C GLY A 20 10.06 -1.52 -10.66
N VAL A 21 10.96 -2.33 -11.20
CA VAL A 21 11.83 -1.92 -12.32
C VAL A 21 11.12 -2.03 -13.67
N LEU A 22 10.43 -3.14 -13.95
CA LEU A 22 9.90 -3.42 -15.29
C LEU A 22 8.48 -2.93 -15.53
N LEU A 23 7.69 -2.68 -14.49
CA LEU A 23 6.27 -2.36 -14.62
C LEU A 23 5.91 -1.03 -13.98
N TRP A 24 6.14 -0.85 -12.69
CA TRP A 24 5.69 0.33 -11.97
C TRP A 24 6.48 0.55 -10.68
N VAL A 25 6.99 1.76 -10.51
CA VAL A 25 7.87 2.11 -9.40
C VAL A 25 7.21 1.99 -8.01
N GLY A 26 5.88 2.09 -7.92
CA GLY A 26 5.11 1.96 -6.69
C GLY A 26 4.89 0.52 -6.19
N ASP A 27 5.82 -0.41 -6.47
CA ASP A 27 5.72 -1.79 -6.03
C ASP A 27 5.50 -1.92 -4.51
N ILE A 28 4.55 -2.78 -4.12
CA ILE A 28 4.30 -3.12 -2.72
C ILE A 28 4.83 -4.51 -2.35
N LEU A 29 5.16 -5.36 -3.33
CA LEU A 29 5.53 -6.75 -3.08
C LEU A 29 6.89 -6.86 -2.40
N PHE A 30 7.85 -6.02 -2.79
CA PHE A 30 9.15 -5.92 -2.15
C PHE A 30 9.01 -5.43 -0.70
N VAL A 31 8.21 -4.38 -0.47
CA VAL A 31 7.91 -3.89 0.87
C VAL A 31 7.27 -4.98 1.73
N TYR A 32 6.33 -5.75 1.18
CA TYR A 32 5.71 -6.88 1.88
C TYR A 32 6.68 -8.03 2.15
N ALA A 33 7.62 -8.30 1.24
CA ALA A 33 8.68 -9.28 1.45
C ALA A 33 9.58 -8.88 2.63
N VAL A 34 10.07 -7.64 2.63
CA VAL A 34 10.90 -7.09 3.71
C VAL A 34 10.14 -7.08 5.04
N THR A 35 8.90 -6.58 5.04
CA THR A 35 8.03 -6.58 6.23
C THR A 35 7.80 -8.00 6.76
N GLY A 36 7.58 -8.97 5.87
CA GLY A 36 7.42 -10.37 6.22
C GLY A 36 8.68 -10.99 6.84
N LEU A 37 9.87 -10.59 6.40
CA LEU A 37 11.14 -11.01 7.00
C LEU A 37 11.28 -10.44 8.42
N VAL A 38 11.03 -9.14 8.60
CA VAL A 38 11.03 -8.49 9.91
C VAL A 38 10.06 -9.18 10.86
N LEU A 39 8.84 -9.47 10.39
CA LEU A 39 7.84 -10.20 11.17
C LEU A 39 8.34 -11.61 11.53
N LEU A 40 8.90 -12.35 10.56
CA LEU A 40 9.38 -13.71 10.75
C LEU A 40 10.48 -13.81 11.81
N PHE A 41 11.42 -12.86 11.84
CA PHE A 41 12.58 -12.92 12.72
C PHE A 41 12.33 -12.24 14.07
N LEU A 42 11.62 -11.11 14.10
CA LEU A 42 11.46 -10.32 15.33
C LEU A 42 10.14 -10.57 16.06
N PHE A 43 9.03 -10.75 15.32
CA PHE A 43 7.68 -10.66 15.87
C PHE A 43 6.88 -11.98 15.93
N ARG A 44 7.25 -13.00 15.16
CA ARG A 44 6.45 -14.24 15.02
C ARG A 44 6.07 -14.89 16.35
N ASN A 45 6.97 -14.85 17.34
CA ASN A 45 6.81 -15.49 18.64
C ASN A 45 6.41 -14.50 19.76
N ARG A 46 6.16 -13.23 19.43
CA ARG A 46 5.83 -12.20 20.42
C ARG A 46 4.36 -12.27 20.85
N SER A 47 4.08 -11.84 22.07
CA SER A 47 2.72 -11.85 22.64
C SER A 47 1.79 -10.88 21.90
N PRO A 48 0.47 -11.10 21.87
CA PRO A 48 -0.50 -10.16 21.29
C PRO A 48 -0.38 -8.72 21.83
N ARG A 49 -0.03 -8.55 23.12
CA ARG A 49 0.21 -7.24 23.73
C ARG A 49 1.45 -6.56 23.14
N THR A 50 2.54 -7.30 23.00
CA THR A 50 3.78 -6.80 22.38
C THR A 50 3.53 -6.35 20.94
N LEU A 51 2.75 -7.12 20.16
CA LEU A 51 2.40 -6.76 18.78
C LEU A 51 1.62 -5.43 18.72
N LEU A 52 0.68 -5.22 19.64
CA LEU A 52 -0.08 -3.97 19.72
C LEU A 52 0.81 -2.78 20.08
N VAL A 53 1.66 -2.91 21.10
CA VAL A 53 2.56 -1.82 21.53
C VAL A 53 3.47 -1.40 20.39
N TRP A 54 4.09 -2.36 19.69
CA TRP A 54 4.94 -2.05 18.54
C TRP A 54 4.17 -1.47 17.37
N ALA A 55 2.94 -1.93 17.09
CA ALA A 55 2.11 -1.29 16.07
C ALA A 55 1.83 0.19 16.39
N ILE A 56 1.53 0.53 17.64
CA ILE A 56 1.30 1.92 18.08
C ILE A 56 2.58 2.75 17.92
N ILE A 57 3.72 2.22 18.37
CA ILE A 57 5.02 2.90 18.22
C ILE A 57 5.32 3.17 16.74
N LEU A 58 5.15 2.17 15.88
CA LEU A 58 5.46 2.29 14.45
C LEU A 58 4.52 3.28 13.73
N ILE A 59 3.24 3.35 14.11
CA ILE A 59 2.29 4.36 13.59
C ILE A 59 2.67 5.76 14.08
N ALA A 60 3.22 5.88 15.29
CA ALA A 60 3.65 7.16 15.84
C ALA A 60 4.91 7.72 15.17
N ILE A 61 5.78 6.88 14.57
CA ILE A 61 7.06 7.33 13.99
C ILE A 61 6.86 8.41 12.90
N PRO A 62 6.04 8.20 11.84
CA PRO A 62 5.84 9.25 10.83
C PRO A 62 5.22 10.53 11.40
N VAL A 63 4.32 10.38 12.38
CA VAL A 63 3.65 11.50 13.06
C VAL A 63 4.63 12.33 13.89
N LEU A 64 5.52 11.65 14.62
CA LEU A 64 6.57 12.31 15.39
C LEU A 64 7.60 12.97 14.48
N PHE A 65 7.99 12.32 13.38
CA PHE A 65 8.92 12.91 12.42
C PHE A 65 8.37 14.21 11.82
N ILE A 66 7.14 14.18 11.31
CA ILE A 66 6.53 15.38 10.71
C ILE A 66 6.26 16.46 11.76
N GLY A 67 5.86 16.07 12.98
CA GLY A 67 5.65 16.99 14.09
C GLY A 67 6.94 17.67 14.55
N LEU A 68 8.06 16.95 14.61
CA LEU A 68 9.38 17.51 14.92
C LEU A 68 9.86 18.44 13.80
N SER A 69 9.66 18.05 12.54
CA SER A 69 9.98 18.89 11.38
C SER A 69 9.17 20.19 11.41
N ALA A 70 7.88 20.11 11.75
CA ALA A 70 7.03 21.27 11.95
C ALA A 70 7.43 22.13 13.13
N GLY A 71 7.81 21.53 14.25
CA GLY A 71 8.39 22.26 15.37
C GLY A 71 9.64 23.05 14.97
N ALA A 72 10.51 22.47 14.15
CA ALA A 72 11.71 23.15 13.64
C ALA A 72 11.37 24.31 12.69
N VAL A 73 10.40 24.13 11.79
CA VAL A 73 9.89 25.19 10.90
C VAL A 73 9.30 26.34 11.70
N GLU A 74 8.44 26.06 12.68
CA GLU A 74 7.84 27.10 13.53
C GLU A 74 8.86 27.79 14.42
N PHE A 75 9.85 27.04 14.93
CA PHE A 75 10.97 27.64 15.67
C PHE A 75 11.75 28.62 14.78
N ALA A 76 12.05 28.25 13.53
CA ALA A 76 12.73 29.13 12.59
C ALA A 76 11.91 30.39 12.26
N ARG A 77 10.57 30.28 12.15
CA ARG A 77 9.66 31.42 11.95
C ARG A 77 9.63 32.39 13.13
N MET A 78 9.83 31.89 14.36
CA MET A 78 9.82 32.69 15.58
C MET A 78 11.20 33.23 15.96
N ALA A 79 12.27 32.77 15.31
CA ALA A 79 13.63 33.19 15.61
C ALA A 79 13.85 34.67 15.24
N PRO A 80 14.65 35.43 16.01
CA PRO A 80 14.98 36.81 15.66
C PRO A 80 15.64 36.89 14.27
N PRO A 81 15.27 37.87 13.41
CA PRO A 81 15.77 37.96 12.03
C PRO A 81 17.31 38.03 11.93
N GLU A 82 17.96 38.62 12.94
CA GLU A 82 19.41 38.71 13.05
C GLU A 82 20.14 37.36 13.17
N THR A 83 19.42 36.27 13.48
CA THR A 83 19.98 34.91 13.50
C THR A 83 20.10 34.29 12.11
N GLY A 84 19.38 34.81 11.10
CA GLY A 84 19.31 34.23 9.76
C GLY A 84 18.68 32.82 9.69
N ALA A 85 18.04 32.37 10.78
CA ALA A 85 17.56 31.00 10.91
C ALA A 85 16.40 30.68 9.95
N TYR A 86 15.49 31.65 9.75
CA TYR A 86 14.37 31.51 8.82
C TYR A 86 14.89 31.38 7.38
N GLU A 87 15.76 32.28 6.96
CA GLU A 87 16.32 32.33 5.61
C GLU A 87 17.14 31.08 5.28
N ALA A 88 17.91 30.56 6.25
CA ALA A 88 18.67 29.32 6.08
C ALA A 88 17.75 28.11 5.85
N VAL A 89 16.66 28.00 6.63
CA VAL A 89 15.68 26.92 6.52
C VAL A 89 14.89 27.04 5.22
N GLU A 90 14.40 28.25 4.90
CA GLU A 90 13.67 28.55 3.67
C GLU A 90 14.51 28.23 2.44
N ALA A 91 15.78 28.62 2.41
CA ALA A 91 16.68 28.34 1.29
C ALA A 91 16.87 26.82 1.05
N GLY A 92 17.03 26.03 2.11
CA GLY A 92 17.14 24.57 2.00
C GLY A 92 15.87 23.92 1.45
N PHE A 93 14.71 24.39 1.90
CA PHE A 93 13.41 23.93 1.38
C PHE A 93 13.16 24.38 -0.06
N ALA A 94 13.51 25.62 -0.41
CA ALA A 94 13.37 26.15 -1.76
C ALA A 94 14.25 25.39 -2.76
N GLN A 95 15.50 25.07 -2.38
CA GLN A 95 16.38 24.24 -3.19
C GLN A 95 15.78 22.84 -3.41
N SER A 96 15.29 22.20 -2.35
CA SER A 96 14.70 20.86 -2.43
C SER A 96 13.42 20.86 -3.27
N ALA A 97 12.58 21.89 -3.13
CA ALA A 97 11.36 22.09 -3.92
C ALA A 97 11.67 22.30 -5.40
N ALA A 98 12.69 23.11 -5.73
CA ALA A 98 13.13 23.34 -7.09
C ALA A 98 13.64 22.05 -7.75
N GLN A 99 14.46 21.26 -7.03
CA GLN A 99 14.94 19.96 -7.51
C GLN A 99 13.78 19.01 -7.78
N LEU A 100 12.88 18.82 -6.82
CA LEU A 100 11.75 17.90 -6.99
C LEU A 100 10.81 18.34 -8.12
N SER A 101 10.62 19.65 -8.32
CA SER A 101 9.85 20.17 -9.45
C SER A 101 10.53 19.90 -10.79
N ALA A 102 11.86 19.97 -10.86
CA ALA A 102 12.61 19.65 -12.07
C ALA A 102 12.54 18.15 -12.39
N ASP A 103 12.76 17.30 -11.38
CA ASP A 103 12.65 15.84 -11.50
C ASP A 103 11.23 15.44 -11.95
N THR A 104 10.20 16.03 -11.34
CA THR A 104 8.80 15.77 -11.73
C THR A 104 8.55 16.19 -13.19
N ALA A 105 9.08 17.33 -13.63
CA ALA A 105 8.90 17.76 -15.02
C ALA A 105 9.59 16.80 -16.01
N GLU A 106 10.78 16.29 -15.67
CA GLU A 106 11.49 15.27 -16.43
C GLU A 106 10.68 13.96 -16.50
N ASP A 107 10.15 13.50 -15.37
CA ASP A 107 9.30 12.31 -15.26
C ASP A 107 8.09 12.41 -16.19
N TYR A 108 7.40 13.56 -16.23
CA TYR A 108 6.25 13.74 -17.12
C TYR A 108 6.61 13.56 -18.60
N VAL A 109 7.81 13.97 -19.01
CA VAL A 109 8.30 13.79 -20.37
C VAL A 109 8.65 12.32 -20.63
N ILE A 110 9.46 11.71 -19.76
CA ILE A 110 9.94 10.34 -19.93
C ILE A 110 8.79 9.34 -19.85
N TYR A 111 7.96 9.41 -18.80
CA TYR A 111 6.81 8.51 -18.67
C TYR A 111 5.74 8.76 -19.72
N GLY A 112 5.57 10.01 -20.20
CA GLY A 112 4.57 10.36 -21.19
C GLY A 112 4.93 9.97 -22.63
N SER A 113 6.21 10.01 -22.99
CA SER A 113 6.65 9.87 -24.39
C SER A 113 7.83 8.93 -24.62
N GLY A 114 8.50 8.48 -23.56
CA GLY A 114 9.66 7.62 -23.65
C GLY A 114 9.35 6.20 -24.12
N SER A 115 10.38 5.55 -24.67
CA SER A 115 10.39 4.13 -24.97
C SER A 115 10.36 3.29 -23.69
N PHE A 116 10.04 1.99 -23.83
CA PHE A 116 10.05 1.07 -22.69
C PHE A 116 11.43 1.02 -21.99
N ALA A 117 12.53 1.13 -22.75
CA ALA A 117 13.89 1.10 -22.20
C ALA A 117 14.21 2.37 -21.40
N GLU A 118 13.87 3.55 -21.94
CA GLU A 118 14.06 4.84 -21.25
C GLU A 118 13.24 4.88 -19.96
N ILE A 119 11.96 4.51 -20.03
CA ILE A 119 11.08 4.45 -18.86
C ILE A 119 11.58 3.42 -17.83
N THR A 120 12.16 2.30 -18.26
CA THR A 120 12.72 1.31 -17.33
C THR A 120 13.97 1.83 -16.62
N ALA A 121 14.83 2.57 -17.33
CA ALA A 121 15.99 3.22 -16.73
C ALA A 121 15.55 4.27 -15.70
N GLU A 122 14.50 5.02 -16.02
CA GLU A 122 13.90 6.01 -15.12
C GLU A 122 13.32 5.35 -13.86
N ARG A 123 12.51 4.31 -14.03
CA ARG A 123 12.00 3.53 -12.88
C ARG A 123 13.12 2.95 -12.03
N TRP A 124 14.26 2.57 -12.59
CA TRP A 124 15.38 2.11 -11.80
C TRP A 124 15.94 3.24 -10.91
N ARG A 125 16.13 4.45 -11.47
CA ARG A 125 16.52 5.65 -10.73
C ARG A 125 15.51 5.93 -9.62
N ASP A 126 14.24 6.04 -9.98
CA ASP A 126 13.15 6.34 -9.05
C ASP A 126 13.02 5.29 -7.96
N PHE A 127 13.11 4.00 -8.32
CA PHE A 127 12.94 2.91 -7.37
C PHE A 127 14.01 2.97 -6.27
N THR A 128 15.25 3.37 -6.58
CA THR A 128 16.28 3.54 -5.55
C THR A 128 16.00 4.72 -4.62
N GLY A 129 15.54 5.87 -5.16
CA GLY A 129 15.16 7.04 -4.36
C GLY A 129 13.92 6.76 -3.50
N ILE A 130 12.90 6.13 -4.10
CA ILE A 130 11.67 5.70 -3.45
C ILE A 130 11.98 4.69 -2.36
N LEU A 131 12.83 3.68 -2.56
CA LEU A 131 13.16 2.72 -1.50
C LEU A 131 13.76 3.39 -0.26
N MET A 132 14.56 4.44 -0.44
CA MET A 132 15.12 5.21 0.67
C MET A 132 14.02 6.01 1.38
N MET A 133 13.14 6.70 0.65
CA MET A 133 12.03 7.49 1.23
C MET A 133 10.94 6.60 1.85
N VAL A 134 10.44 5.62 1.09
CA VAL A 134 9.44 4.61 1.48
C VAL A 134 9.95 3.73 2.62
N GLY A 135 11.25 3.42 2.68
CA GLY A 135 11.84 2.66 3.77
C GLY A 135 11.66 3.32 5.14
N TRP A 136 11.80 4.64 5.21
CA TRP A 136 11.67 5.39 6.47
C TRP A 136 10.23 5.74 6.83
N PHE A 137 9.35 5.97 5.84
CA PHE A 137 7.99 6.44 6.09
C PHE A 137 6.91 5.37 5.93
N MET A 138 6.99 4.53 4.89
CA MET A 138 5.96 3.55 4.58
C MET A 138 6.19 2.22 5.31
N LEU A 139 7.44 1.76 5.42
CA LEU A 139 7.74 0.47 6.05
C LEU A 139 7.25 0.40 7.52
N PRO A 140 7.41 1.43 8.38
CA PRO A 140 6.85 1.40 9.73
C PRO A 140 5.33 1.21 9.73
N SER A 141 4.60 1.98 8.91
CA SER A 141 3.15 1.91 8.81
C SER A 141 2.66 0.57 8.26
N VAL A 142 3.32 0.04 7.22
CA VAL A 142 3.00 -1.29 6.66
C VAL A 142 3.30 -2.39 7.69
N LEU A 143 4.44 -2.32 8.39
CA LEU A 143 4.78 -3.25 9.46
C LEU A 143 3.75 -3.18 10.60
N ALA A 144 3.32 -2.00 11.02
CA ALA A 144 2.29 -1.83 12.03
C ALA A 144 1.00 -2.57 11.65
N MET A 145 0.54 -2.42 10.39
CA MET A 145 -0.64 -3.13 9.89
C MET A 145 -0.44 -4.65 9.86
N PHE A 146 0.76 -5.13 9.50
CA PHE A 146 1.11 -6.55 9.56
C PHE A 146 1.11 -7.08 11.01
N LEU A 147 1.59 -6.30 11.99
CA LEU A 147 1.56 -6.67 13.40
C LEU A 147 0.12 -6.73 13.95
N LEU A 148 -0.73 -5.77 13.57
CA LEU A 148 -2.16 -5.81 13.90
C LEU A 148 -2.85 -7.03 13.29
N GLY A 149 -2.54 -7.36 12.03
CA GLY A 149 -3.04 -8.57 11.37
C GLY A 149 -2.56 -9.86 12.05
N LEU A 150 -1.27 -9.94 12.41
CA LEU A 150 -0.70 -11.08 13.16
C LEU A 150 -1.36 -11.22 14.53
N ARG A 151 -1.59 -10.11 15.23
CA ARG A 151 -2.31 -10.10 16.51
C ARG A 151 -3.72 -10.66 16.34
N ALA A 152 -4.49 -10.15 15.36
CA ALA A 152 -5.85 -10.62 15.07
C ALA A 152 -5.86 -12.12 14.75
N GLY A 153 -4.90 -12.60 13.95
CA GLY A 153 -4.71 -14.02 13.65
C GLY A 153 -4.43 -14.86 14.89
N LYS A 154 -3.52 -14.41 15.78
CA LYS A 154 -3.22 -15.10 17.05
C LYS A 154 -4.40 -15.14 18.02
N GLN A 155 -5.28 -14.16 17.95
CA GLN A 155 -6.49 -14.09 18.75
C GLN A 155 -7.67 -14.84 18.13
N GLY A 156 -7.48 -15.50 16.97
CA GLY A 156 -8.52 -16.31 16.33
C GLY A 156 -9.61 -15.51 15.62
N TRP A 157 -9.40 -14.21 15.34
CA TRP A 157 -10.44 -13.34 14.78
C TRP A 157 -11.02 -13.85 13.45
N PHE A 158 -10.20 -14.52 12.65
CA PHE A 158 -10.59 -15.03 11.32
C PHE A 158 -11.04 -16.49 11.33
N THR A 159 -10.78 -17.23 12.41
CA THR A 159 -11.14 -18.66 12.54
C THR A 159 -12.40 -18.84 13.38
N HIS A 160 -12.56 -18.04 14.43
CA HIS A 160 -13.70 -18.04 15.35
C HIS A 160 -14.48 -16.72 15.22
N GLN A 161 -14.75 -16.31 13.98
CA GLN A 161 -15.33 -14.99 13.68
C GLN A 161 -16.65 -14.73 14.43
N ASP A 162 -17.47 -15.76 14.67
CA ASP A 162 -18.77 -15.64 15.35
C ASP A 162 -18.62 -15.27 16.83
N GLU A 163 -17.57 -15.77 17.50
CA GLU A 163 -17.24 -15.45 18.90
C GLU A 163 -16.83 -13.98 19.08
N HIS A 164 -16.32 -13.36 18.02
CA HIS A 164 -15.83 -11.98 18.05
C HIS A 164 -16.84 -10.95 17.53
N ARG A 165 -18.11 -11.33 17.33
CA ARG A 165 -19.17 -10.44 16.81
C ARG A 165 -19.30 -9.13 17.59
N VAL A 166 -19.26 -9.17 18.92
CA VAL A 166 -19.36 -7.96 19.76
C VAL A 166 -18.13 -7.06 19.55
N THR A 167 -16.94 -7.64 19.45
CA THR A 167 -15.70 -6.92 19.19
C THR A 167 -15.75 -6.20 17.84
N PHE A 168 -16.16 -6.88 16.77
CA PHE A 168 -16.27 -6.25 15.46
C PHE A 168 -17.32 -5.15 15.43
N ARG A 169 -18.46 -5.30 16.12
CA ARG A 169 -19.47 -4.24 16.23
C ARG A 169 -18.94 -3.01 16.97
N ARG A 170 -18.24 -3.20 18.09
CA ARG A 170 -17.61 -2.10 18.84
C ARG A 170 -16.54 -1.41 18.00
N LEU A 171 -15.72 -2.19 17.29
CA LEU A 171 -14.69 -1.65 16.41
C LEU A 171 -15.33 -0.81 15.29
N LEU A 172 -16.37 -1.31 14.64
CA LEU A 172 -17.10 -0.56 13.62
C LEU A 172 -17.75 0.71 14.19
N MET A 173 -18.37 0.63 15.37
CA MET A 173 -19.06 1.75 16.01
C MET A 173 -18.13 2.91 16.35
N TRP A 174 -16.88 2.63 16.73
CA TRP A 174 -15.92 3.66 17.15
C TRP A 174 -14.92 4.03 16.05
N ALA A 175 -14.31 3.04 15.40
CA ALA A 175 -13.26 3.28 14.41
C ALA A 175 -13.82 3.80 13.08
N LEU A 176 -15.07 3.48 12.71
CA LEU A 176 -15.65 3.97 11.46
C LEU A 176 -15.93 5.48 11.52
N PRO A 177 -16.71 6.01 12.48
CA PRO A 177 -16.97 7.44 12.53
C PRO A 177 -15.68 8.22 12.79
N LEU A 178 -14.81 7.77 13.69
CA LEU A 178 -13.55 8.45 13.96
C LEU A 178 -12.62 8.45 12.73
N GLY A 179 -12.49 7.30 12.07
CA GLY A 179 -11.71 7.18 10.84
C GLY A 179 -12.25 8.06 9.71
N LEU A 180 -13.58 8.13 9.55
CA LEU A 180 -14.23 9.01 8.58
C LEU A 180 -14.02 10.49 8.92
N ILE A 181 -14.20 10.90 10.18
CA ILE A 181 -13.99 12.29 10.61
C ILE A 181 -12.55 12.73 10.33
N MET A 182 -11.55 11.92 10.69
CA MET A 182 -10.15 12.26 10.50
C MET A 182 -9.76 12.35 9.01
N ASN A 183 -10.23 11.43 8.17
CA ASN A 183 -9.96 11.48 6.73
C ASN A 183 -10.77 12.59 6.03
N PHE A 184 -11.99 12.85 6.49
CA PHE A 184 -12.82 13.94 5.96
C PHE A 184 -12.19 15.29 6.30
N TYR A 185 -11.67 15.48 7.51
CA TYR A 185 -10.90 16.65 7.90
C TYR A 185 -9.73 16.90 6.93
N VAL A 186 -8.91 15.88 6.66
CA VAL A 186 -7.79 15.98 5.69
C VAL A 186 -8.30 16.36 4.30
N GLY A 187 -9.42 15.79 3.86
CA GLY A 187 -10.02 16.10 2.57
C GLY A 187 -10.53 17.53 2.45
N ILE A 188 -11.13 18.10 3.51
CA ILE A 188 -11.66 19.48 3.49
C ILE A 188 -10.62 20.55 3.83
N SER A 189 -9.53 20.17 4.50
CA SER A 189 -8.44 21.08 4.88
C SER A 189 -7.53 21.43 3.71
N GLY A 190 -7.84 20.95 2.49
CA GLY A 190 -7.04 21.21 1.30
C GLY A 190 -5.67 20.54 1.32
N PHE A 191 -5.48 19.47 2.10
CA PHE A 191 -4.22 18.75 2.12
C PHE A 191 -3.85 18.31 0.70
N SER A 192 -2.71 18.79 0.23
CA SER A 192 -2.19 18.50 -1.09
C SER A 192 -0.83 17.87 -0.95
N GLN A 193 -0.69 16.66 -1.51
CA GLN A 193 0.61 15.99 -1.64
C GLN A 193 1.57 16.75 -2.58
N ASN A 194 1.08 17.76 -3.30
CA ASN A 194 1.88 18.63 -4.17
C ASN A 194 2.36 19.90 -3.43
N GLN A 195 2.10 20.06 -2.13
CA GLN A 195 2.73 21.12 -1.35
C GLN A 195 4.24 20.89 -1.32
N LEU A 196 4.99 21.92 -1.70
CA LEU A 196 6.44 21.92 -1.74
C LEU A 196 6.99 23.00 -0.81
N GLY A 197 8.28 22.87 -0.48
CA GLY A 197 8.98 23.85 0.33
C GLY A 197 8.57 23.81 1.80
N MET A 198 8.77 24.93 2.50
CA MET A 198 8.62 25.02 3.95
C MET A 198 7.17 24.79 4.42
N GLU A 199 6.18 25.12 3.59
CA GLU A 199 4.75 24.93 3.90
C GLU A 199 4.36 23.45 4.02
N ALA A 200 5.06 22.56 3.30
CA ALA A 200 4.85 21.11 3.38
C ALA A 200 5.22 20.53 4.77
N PHE A 201 5.89 21.32 5.61
CA PHE A 201 6.34 20.91 6.94
C PHE A 201 5.78 21.83 8.03
N GLY A 202 4.67 22.53 7.81
CA GLY A 202 4.03 23.34 8.86
C GLY A 202 3.26 22.52 9.90
N LEU A 203 2.83 23.18 10.98
CA LEU A 203 2.00 22.54 12.03
C LEU A 203 0.68 21.99 11.48
N GLU A 204 0.06 22.71 10.55
CA GLU A 204 -1.16 22.25 9.90
C GLU A 204 -0.93 20.93 9.15
N THR A 205 0.14 20.85 8.35
CA THR A 205 0.52 19.65 7.61
C THR A 205 0.83 18.50 8.56
N ALA A 206 1.50 18.76 9.69
CA ALA A 206 1.73 17.73 10.71
C ALA A 206 0.41 17.17 11.29
N LEU A 207 -0.58 18.02 11.58
CA LEU A 207 -1.91 17.60 12.03
C LEU A 207 -2.65 16.81 10.95
N GLN A 208 -2.57 17.24 9.69
CA GLN A 208 -3.19 16.54 8.55
C GLN A 208 -2.55 15.15 8.34
N VAL A 209 -1.23 15.03 8.40
CA VAL A 209 -0.50 13.75 8.31
C VAL A 209 -0.83 12.83 9.48
N ALA A 210 -0.94 13.37 10.70
CA ALA A 210 -1.38 12.61 11.87
C ALA A 210 -2.80 12.08 11.70
N ALA A 211 -3.72 12.96 11.25
CA ALA A 211 -5.10 12.62 10.98
C ALA A 211 -5.22 11.53 9.90
N LEU A 212 -4.46 11.65 8.82
CA LEU A 212 -4.44 10.69 7.72
C LEU A 212 -3.90 9.32 8.17
N ASN A 213 -2.77 9.28 8.88
CA ASN A 213 -2.15 8.03 9.33
C ASN A 213 -3.06 7.27 10.31
N ILE A 214 -3.56 7.95 11.34
CA ILE A 214 -4.42 7.32 12.35
C ILE A 214 -5.78 6.98 11.74
N GLY A 215 -6.37 7.91 10.99
CA GLY A 215 -7.65 7.73 10.33
C GLY A 215 -7.65 6.55 9.36
N SER A 216 -6.59 6.39 8.55
CA SER A 216 -6.44 5.28 7.60
C SER A 216 -6.37 3.92 8.29
N VAL A 217 -5.68 3.83 9.43
CA VAL A 217 -5.64 2.60 10.25
C VAL A 217 -7.04 2.28 10.79
N LEU A 218 -7.75 3.27 11.32
CA LEU A 218 -9.10 3.11 11.86
C LEU A 218 -10.12 2.70 10.78
N LEU A 219 -10.05 3.29 9.58
CA LEU A 219 -10.86 2.88 8.43
C LEU A 219 -10.53 1.47 7.99
N SER A 220 -9.26 1.12 7.90
CA SER A 220 -8.82 -0.24 7.55
C SER A 220 -9.37 -1.28 8.53
N MET A 221 -9.28 -1.00 9.84
CA MET A 221 -9.86 -1.85 10.89
C MET A 221 -11.39 -1.95 10.77
N SER A 222 -12.06 -0.85 10.42
CA SER A 222 -13.51 -0.82 10.18
C SER A 222 -13.91 -1.67 8.97
N TYR A 223 -13.16 -1.61 7.87
CA TYR A 223 -13.43 -2.43 6.68
C TYR A 223 -13.28 -3.92 6.99
N VAL A 224 -12.22 -4.30 7.71
CA VAL A 224 -12.05 -5.69 8.17
C VAL A 224 -13.21 -6.12 9.07
N ALA A 225 -13.57 -5.31 10.07
CA ALA A 225 -14.69 -5.61 10.97
C ALA A 225 -16.03 -5.74 10.23
N GLY A 226 -16.29 -4.87 9.26
CA GLY A 226 -17.48 -4.90 8.43
C GLY A 226 -17.56 -6.15 7.57
N ILE A 227 -16.47 -6.52 6.88
CA ILE A 227 -16.40 -7.76 6.09
C ILE A 227 -16.61 -8.98 7.00
N MET A 228 -15.97 -9.01 8.17
CA MET A 228 -16.13 -10.10 9.14
C MET A 228 -17.55 -10.21 9.68
N LEU A 229 -18.26 -9.10 9.90
CA LEU A 229 -19.67 -9.13 10.32
C LEU A 229 -20.60 -9.58 9.19
N ILE A 230 -20.36 -9.13 7.96
CA ILE A 230 -21.12 -9.53 6.78
C ILE A 230 -20.96 -11.05 6.56
N SER A 231 -19.72 -11.57 6.67
CA SER A 231 -19.42 -12.99 6.51
C SER A 231 -19.99 -13.90 7.60
N GLN A 232 -20.62 -13.38 8.67
CA GLN A 232 -21.30 -14.22 9.67
C GLN A 232 -22.72 -14.64 9.25
N SER A 233 -23.23 -14.12 8.12
CA SER A 233 -24.59 -14.43 7.66
C SER A 233 -24.60 -15.18 6.33
N ASN A 234 -25.61 -16.03 6.11
CA ASN A 234 -25.82 -16.71 4.83
C ASN A 234 -26.01 -15.73 3.66
N ARG A 235 -26.71 -14.61 3.90
CA ARG A 235 -26.88 -13.54 2.90
C ARG A 235 -25.55 -12.86 2.59
N GLY A 236 -24.75 -12.55 3.60
CA GLY A 236 -23.45 -11.92 3.41
C GLY A 236 -22.45 -12.81 2.67
N HIS A 237 -22.45 -14.13 2.92
CA HIS A 237 -21.69 -15.07 2.10
C HIS A 237 -22.06 -14.99 0.62
N ARG A 238 -23.35 -14.89 0.29
CA ARG A 238 -23.80 -14.75 -1.11
C ARG A 238 -23.35 -13.42 -1.74
N ILE A 239 -23.34 -12.33 -0.95
CA ILE A 239 -22.87 -11.01 -1.40
C ILE A 239 -21.36 -11.02 -1.64
N LEU A 240 -20.58 -11.67 -0.79
CA LEU A 240 -19.11 -11.71 -0.87
C LEU A 240 -18.59 -12.79 -1.83
N ALA A 241 -19.36 -13.84 -2.11
CA ALA A 241 -18.93 -14.97 -2.94
C ALA A 241 -18.40 -14.57 -4.34
N PRO A 242 -18.98 -13.59 -5.06
CA PRO A 242 -18.44 -13.13 -6.34
C PRO A 242 -17.03 -12.51 -6.24
N LEU A 243 -16.66 -11.96 -5.08
CA LEU A 243 -15.35 -11.31 -4.85
C LEU A 243 -14.26 -12.32 -4.46
N ALA A 244 -14.64 -13.51 -3.95
CA ALA A 244 -13.68 -14.52 -3.51
C ALA A 244 -12.68 -14.97 -4.61
N PRO A 245 -13.08 -15.18 -5.89
CA PRO A 245 -12.14 -15.50 -6.95
C PRO A 245 -11.07 -14.43 -7.18
N VAL A 246 -11.45 -13.15 -7.14
CA VAL A 246 -10.53 -12.02 -7.36
C VAL A 246 -9.49 -11.96 -6.23
N GLY A 247 -9.89 -12.23 -4.99
CA GLY A 247 -8.99 -12.30 -3.84
C GLY A 247 -8.06 -13.53 -3.85
N ARG A 248 -8.52 -14.65 -4.43
CA ARG A 248 -7.68 -15.85 -4.63
C ARG A 248 -6.64 -15.70 -5.75
N MET A 249 -6.77 -14.67 -6.58
CA MET A 249 -5.87 -14.30 -7.67
C MET A 249 -5.21 -12.94 -7.44
N ALA A 250 -5.04 -12.53 -6.17
CA ALA A 250 -4.57 -11.19 -5.83
C ALA A 250 -3.23 -10.79 -6.49
N LEU A 251 -2.25 -11.70 -6.57
CA LEU A 251 -0.95 -11.40 -7.20
C LEU A 251 -1.10 -11.28 -8.71
N THR A 252 -1.84 -12.19 -9.35
CA THR A 252 -2.12 -12.10 -10.79
C THR A 252 -2.86 -10.81 -11.14
N ASN A 253 -3.89 -10.47 -10.36
CA ASN A 253 -4.73 -9.30 -10.58
C ASN A 253 -3.94 -8.01 -10.33
N TYR A 254 -3.09 -7.97 -9.31
CA TYR A 254 -2.18 -6.86 -9.05
C TYR A 254 -1.23 -6.61 -10.22
N LEU A 255 -0.55 -7.65 -10.72
CA LEU A 255 0.35 -7.51 -11.87
C LEU A 255 -0.40 -7.12 -13.14
N THR A 256 -1.61 -7.66 -13.34
CA THR A 256 -2.48 -7.27 -14.46
C THR A 256 -2.91 -5.82 -14.35
N HIS A 257 -3.21 -5.31 -13.14
CA HIS A 257 -3.50 -3.88 -12.94
C HIS A 257 -2.33 -3.02 -13.40
N SER A 258 -1.12 -3.33 -12.96
CA SER A 258 0.06 -2.58 -13.38
C SER A 258 0.25 -2.67 -14.88
N ILE A 259 0.26 -3.87 -15.48
CA ILE A 259 0.44 -4.02 -16.94
C ILE A 259 -0.60 -3.22 -17.74
N VAL A 260 -1.88 -3.33 -17.39
CA VAL A 260 -2.94 -2.61 -18.12
C VAL A 260 -2.80 -1.11 -17.92
N MET A 261 -2.68 -0.64 -16.68
CA MET A 261 -2.65 0.80 -16.40
C MET A 261 -1.39 1.47 -16.93
N THR A 262 -0.25 0.79 -16.89
CA THR A 262 1.01 1.33 -17.41
C THR A 262 1.05 1.30 -18.93
N THR A 263 0.39 0.32 -19.58
CA THR A 263 0.18 0.36 -21.03
C THR A 263 -0.76 1.50 -21.43
N LEU A 264 -1.80 1.79 -20.65
CA LEU A 264 -2.67 2.94 -20.92
C LEU A 264 -1.96 4.28 -20.67
N ALA A 265 -1.22 4.39 -19.57
CA ALA A 265 -0.61 5.64 -19.16
C ALA A 265 0.69 5.96 -19.91
N TYR A 266 1.62 5.02 -20.04
CA TYR A 266 2.97 5.37 -20.45
C TYR A 266 3.17 5.47 -21.97
N GLY A 267 4.23 6.19 -22.36
CA GLY A 267 4.58 6.50 -23.75
C GLY A 267 4.78 5.28 -24.65
N TYR A 268 5.21 4.14 -24.10
CA TYR A 268 5.32 2.89 -24.87
C TYR A 268 3.98 2.25 -25.25
N GLY A 269 2.86 2.75 -24.72
CA GLY A 269 1.51 2.25 -25.00
C GLY A 269 0.61 3.34 -25.56
N PHE A 270 -0.34 3.84 -24.76
CA PHE A 270 -1.29 4.88 -25.19
C PHE A 270 -0.89 6.30 -24.75
N GLY A 271 0.15 6.46 -23.92
CA GLY A 271 0.71 7.78 -23.60
C GLY A 271 -0.21 8.71 -22.80
N LEU A 272 -1.19 8.19 -22.05
CA LEU A 272 -2.15 9.00 -21.27
C LEU A 272 -1.57 9.60 -19.97
N PHE A 273 -0.27 9.48 -19.73
CA PHE A 273 0.39 10.00 -18.53
C PHE A 273 0.21 11.51 -18.43
N GLY A 274 -0.24 11.99 -17.26
CA GLY A 274 -0.54 13.41 -17.05
C GLY A 274 -1.79 13.95 -17.79
N GLN A 275 -2.43 13.14 -18.66
CA GLN A 275 -3.59 13.57 -19.47
C GLN A 275 -4.93 13.19 -18.83
N VAL A 276 -4.93 12.18 -17.95
CA VAL A 276 -6.14 11.66 -17.30
C VAL A 276 -6.26 12.23 -15.89
N GLY A 277 -7.32 13.02 -15.67
CA GLY A 277 -7.66 13.51 -14.34
C GLY A 277 -8.15 12.41 -13.38
N LEU A 278 -8.13 12.71 -12.08
CA LEU A 278 -8.46 11.76 -11.01
C LEU A 278 -9.82 11.06 -11.18
N ALA A 279 -10.85 11.80 -11.61
CA ALA A 279 -12.20 11.25 -11.78
C ALA A 279 -12.25 10.16 -12.87
N LEU A 280 -11.67 10.42 -14.04
CA LEU A 280 -11.62 9.44 -15.12
C LEU A 280 -10.68 8.28 -14.77
N GLY A 281 -9.55 8.55 -14.12
CA GLY A 281 -8.66 7.51 -13.59
C GLY A 281 -9.36 6.56 -12.60
N PHE A 282 -10.20 7.11 -11.72
CA PHE A 282 -11.04 6.32 -10.82
C PHE A 282 -12.03 5.42 -11.59
N VAL A 283 -12.71 5.97 -12.59
CA VAL A 283 -13.63 5.19 -13.45
C VAL A 283 -12.88 4.07 -14.17
N MET A 284 -11.69 4.34 -14.72
CA MET A 284 -10.84 3.33 -15.35
C MET A 284 -10.46 2.20 -14.38
N ALA A 285 -10.08 2.55 -13.14
CA ALA A 285 -9.73 1.56 -12.11
C ALA A 285 -10.93 0.69 -11.73
N VAL A 286 -12.11 1.29 -11.53
CA VAL A 286 -13.34 0.57 -11.24
C VAL A 286 -13.74 -0.34 -12.40
N ALA A 287 -13.64 0.15 -13.64
CA ALA A 287 -13.95 -0.63 -14.85
C ALA A 287 -13.02 -1.84 -14.98
N LEU A 288 -11.71 -1.66 -14.78
CA LEU A 288 -10.75 -2.75 -14.82
C LEU A 288 -11.07 -3.81 -13.75
N TYR A 289 -11.33 -3.38 -12.52
CA TYR A 289 -11.69 -4.29 -11.43
C TYR A 289 -13.01 -5.03 -11.69
N ALA A 290 -14.02 -4.34 -12.23
CA ALA A 290 -15.30 -4.92 -12.60
C ALA A 290 -15.16 -6.02 -13.67
N VAL A 291 -14.21 -5.86 -14.61
CA VAL A 291 -13.85 -6.89 -15.60
C VAL A 291 -13.06 -8.04 -14.97
N GLN A 292 -12.16 -7.77 -14.02
CA GLN A 292 -11.37 -8.81 -13.36
C GLN A 292 -12.20 -9.78 -12.51
N ILE A 293 -13.33 -9.34 -11.94
CA ILE A 293 -14.22 -10.21 -11.15
C ILE A 293 -14.71 -11.43 -11.96
N PRO A 294 -15.43 -11.28 -13.09
CA PRO A 294 -15.87 -12.40 -13.90
C PRO A 294 -14.71 -13.16 -14.54
N LEU A 295 -13.63 -12.49 -14.94
CA LEU A 295 -12.44 -13.16 -15.48
C LEU A 295 -11.75 -14.07 -14.46
N SER A 296 -11.58 -13.61 -13.22
CA SER A 296 -11.01 -14.42 -12.13
C SER A 296 -11.90 -15.63 -11.82
N ARG A 297 -13.23 -15.46 -11.83
CA ARG A 297 -14.18 -16.57 -11.66
C ARG A 297 -14.08 -17.57 -12.80
N TRP A 298 -14.06 -17.08 -14.04
CA TRP A 298 -13.90 -17.91 -15.23
C TRP A 298 -12.58 -18.70 -15.20
N TRP A 299 -11.48 -18.05 -14.80
CA TRP A 299 -10.16 -18.66 -14.70
C TRP A 299 -10.14 -19.77 -13.64
N LEU A 300 -10.58 -19.48 -12.41
CA LEU A 300 -10.56 -20.45 -11.31
C LEU A 300 -11.57 -21.59 -11.46
N SER A 301 -12.54 -21.47 -12.37
CA SER A 301 -13.38 -22.62 -12.75
C SER A 301 -12.59 -23.69 -13.54
N ARG A 302 -11.47 -23.31 -14.18
CA ARG A 302 -10.63 -24.17 -15.04
C ARG A 302 -9.27 -24.51 -14.42
N PHE A 303 -8.75 -23.62 -13.57
CA PHE A 303 -7.42 -23.71 -12.99
C PHE A 303 -7.44 -23.57 -11.46
N ARG A 304 -6.45 -24.14 -10.77
CA ARG A 304 -6.41 -24.14 -9.29
C ARG A 304 -5.95 -22.79 -8.70
N PHE A 305 -5.12 -22.07 -9.44
CA PHE A 305 -4.46 -20.83 -9.03
C PHE A 305 -4.47 -19.83 -10.19
N GLY A 306 -4.27 -18.55 -9.92
CA GLY A 306 -3.84 -17.63 -10.97
C GLY A 306 -2.43 -17.97 -11.47
N PRO A 307 -2.04 -17.54 -12.67
CA PRO A 307 -0.72 -17.82 -13.25
C PRO A 307 0.44 -17.47 -12.32
N PHE A 308 0.42 -16.28 -11.72
CA PHE A 308 1.51 -15.81 -10.87
C PHE A 308 1.48 -16.45 -9.47
N GLU A 309 0.30 -16.76 -8.93
CA GLU A 309 0.20 -17.57 -7.72
C GLU A 309 0.74 -18.99 -7.94
N TRP A 310 0.47 -19.59 -9.10
CA TRP A 310 1.01 -20.89 -9.46
C TRP A 310 2.54 -20.87 -9.56
N LEU A 311 3.10 -19.85 -10.23
CA LEU A 311 4.54 -19.67 -10.36
C LEU A 311 5.17 -19.47 -8.97
N TRP A 312 4.62 -18.56 -8.17
CA TRP A 312 5.09 -18.26 -6.82
C TRP A 312 5.11 -19.52 -5.93
N ARG A 313 4.03 -20.31 -5.95
CA ARG A 313 3.95 -21.55 -5.17
C ARG A 313 4.92 -22.61 -5.69
N THR A 314 5.04 -22.75 -7.01
CA THR A 314 5.96 -23.71 -7.64
C THR A 314 7.40 -23.44 -7.22
N LEU A 315 7.82 -22.18 -7.28
CA LEU A 315 9.15 -21.75 -6.83
C LEU A 315 9.30 -21.90 -5.31
N THR A 316 8.27 -21.51 -4.52
CA THR A 316 8.34 -21.62 -3.05
C THR A 316 8.57 -23.05 -2.59
N TYR A 317 7.85 -24.01 -3.16
CA TYR A 317 7.95 -25.42 -2.80
C TYR A 317 9.02 -26.18 -3.57
N MET A 318 9.70 -25.54 -4.54
CA MET A 318 10.66 -26.18 -5.46
C MET A 318 10.07 -27.41 -6.16
N ARG A 319 8.76 -27.37 -6.44
CA ARG A 319 8.01 -28.46 -7.08
C ARG A 319 6.89 -27.89 -7.91
N ARG A 320 6.81 -28.31 -9.17
CA ARG A 320 5.74 -27.92 -10.10
C ARG A 320 4.38 -28.28 -9.51
N GLN A 321 3.56 -27.27 -9.27
CA GLN A 321 2.22 -27.47 -8.72
C GLN A 321 1.24 -27.90 -9.83
N PRO A 322 0.23 -28.74 -9.54
CA PRO A 322 -0.80 -29.08 -10.53
C PRO A 322 -1.66 -27.85 -10.83
N MET A 323 -1.73 -27.45 -12.10
CA MET A 323 -2.44 -26.23 -12.52
C MET A 323 -3.91 -26.49 -12.88
N LYS A 324 -4.21 -27.63 -13.54
CA LYS A 324 -5.58 -28.00 -13.94
C LYS A 324 -6.38 -28.52 -12.73
N THR A 325 -7.68 -28.19 -12.67
CA THR A 325 -8.61 -28.78 -11.71
C THR A 325 -8.87 -30.25 -12.05
N ALA A 326 -9.25 -31.08 -11.07
CA ALA A 326 -9.53 -32.51 -11.31
C ALA A 326 -10.63 -32.72 -12.37
N LYS A 327 -11.65 -31.84 -12.39
CA LYS A 327 -12.70 -31.82 -13.44
C LYS A 327 -12.16 -31.69 -14.86
N ARG A 328 -10.99 -31.09 -15.07
CA ARG A 328 -10.34 -30.93 -16.40
C ARG A 328 -9.26 -31.97 -16.67
N LEU A 329 -8.87 -32.76 -15.68
CA LEU A 329 -8.01 -33.93 -15.90
C LEU A 329 -8.83 -35.14 -16.35
N ALA A 330 -10.14 -35.14 -16.05
CA ALA A 330 -11.09 -36.18 -16.42
C ALA A 330 -11.90 -35.90 -17.71
N ALA A 331 -11.70 -34.73 -18.34
CA ALA A 331 -12.34 -34.30 -19.59
C ALA A 331 -11.26 -34.02 -20.64
#